data_AF-A0A4Y9PL44-F1
#
_entry.id   AF-A0A4Y9PL44-F1
#
_cell.length_a   1.000
_cell.length_b   1.000
_cell.length_c   1.000
_cell.angle_alpha   90.00
_cell.angle_beta   90.00
_cell.angle_gamma   90.00
#
_symmetry.space_group_name_H-M   'P 1'
#
loop_
_entity.id
_entity.type
_entity.pdbx_description
1 polymer ?
#
loop_
_entity_poly.entity_id
_entity_poly.type
_entity_poly.pdbx_seq_one_letter_code
_entity_poly.pdbx_strand_id
1 'polypeptide(L)'
;MAAEPQPAGEATPGSARGARQHRPARPGPLAPPMDLRALIEDRETRIIVCCGAGGVGKTTTSAALALAAAEAGRTVVVLTIDPARRLAQSLGLVELDNEPRQVHIPGDAAAGADGELHAMMLDMKRTFDDVVAA
;
A
#
# COMPACT_ATOMS: atom_id res chain seq x y z
N MET A 1 14.73 -56.66 -45.15
CA MET A 1 15.57 -55.81 -44.29
C MET A 1 14.61 -55.10 -43.34
N ALA A 2 14.39 -55.68 -42.16
CA ALA A 2 13.37 -55.24 -41.20
C ALA A 2 13.97 -54.18 -40.26
N ALA A 3 13.24 -53.10 -40.01
CA ALA A 3 13.64 -52.02 -39.11
C ALA A 3 13.42 -52.44 -37.65
N GLU A 4 14.44 -52.28 -36.80
CA GLU A 4 14.34 -52.47 -35.36
C GLU A 4 13.52 -51.34 -34.70
N PRO A 5 12.71 -51.64 -33.67
CA PRO A 5 11.99 -50.61 -32.92
C PRO A 5 12.91 -49.93 -31.90
N GLN A 6 12.84 -48.60 -31.81
CA GLN A 6 13.52 -47.83 -30.76
C GLN A 6 12.83 -48.00 -29.40
N PRO A 7 13.58 -48.06 -28.27
CA PRO A 7 12.99 -48.10 -26.94
C PRO A 7 12.39 -46.75 -26.56
N ALA A 8 11.24 -46.80 -25.89
CA ALA A 8 10.57 -45.64 -25.30
C ALA A 8 11.46 -45.04 -24.20
N GLY A 9 11.68 -43.72 -24.26
CA GLY A 9 12.45 -42.99 -23.26
C GLY A 9 11.79 -43.03 -21.88
N GLU A 10 12.56 -43.43 -20.87
CA GLU A 10 12.15 -43.36 -19.47
C GLU A 10 11.97 -41.89 -19.05
N ALA A 11 10.74 -41.53 -18.68
CA ALA A 11 10.44 -40.25 -18.08
C ALA A 11 11.14 -40.16 -16.71
N THR A 12 12.08 -39.23 -16.58
CA THR A 12 12.70 -38.87 -15.30
C THR A 12 11.60 -38.39 -14.34
N PRO A 13 11.50 -38.90 -13.09
CA PRO A 13 10.53 -38.39 -12.14
C PRO A 13 10.92 -36.96 -11.79
N GLY A 14 10.10 -36.00 -12.24
CA GLY A 14 10.21 -34.61 -11.83
C GLY A 14 10.09 -34.54 -10.31
N SER A 15 11.11 -33.96 -9.66
CA SER A 15 11.12 -33.75 -8.22
C SER A 15 9.87 -32.95 -7.83
N ALA A 16 8.91 -33.61 -7.20
CA ALA A 16 7.79 -32.95 -6.54
C ALA A 16 8.38 -32.05 -5.44
N ARG A 17 8.60 -30.78 -5.76
CA ARG A 17 8.87 -29.75 -4.73
C ARG A 17 7.66 -29.76 -3.83
N GLY A 18 7.83 -30.35 -2.64
CA GLY A 18 6.77 -30.49 -1.66
C GLY A 18 6.02 -29.17 -1.51
N ALA A 19 4.73 -29.20 -1.83
CA ALA A 19 3.82 -28.16 -1.42
C ALA A 19 3.92 -28.09 0.10
N ARG A 20 4.67 -27.10 0.62
CA ARG A 20 4.68 -26.78 2.04
C ARG A 20 3.24 -26.43 2.37
N GLN A 21 2.51 -27.39 2.92
CA GLN A 21 1.18 -27.17 3.45
C GLN A 21 1.33 -26.05 4.47
N HIS A 22 0.84 -24.86 4.14
CA HIS A 22 0.87 -23.72 5.04
C HIS A 22 -0.06 -24.05 6.20
N ARG A 23 0.50 -24.63 7.25
CA ARG A 23 -0.23 -24.91 8.48
C ARG A 23 -0.60 -23.54 9.06
N PRO A 24 -1.89 -23.20 9.21
CA PRO A 24 -2.26 -21.92 9.76
C PRO A 24 -1.60 -21.81 11.14
N ALA A 25 -0.82 -20.75 11.33
CA ALA A 25 -0.25 -20.45 12.64
C ALA A 25 -1.40 -20.35 13.63
N ARG A 26 -1.24 -20.94 14.83
CA ARG A 26 -2.19 -20.70 15.92
C ARG A 26 -2.29 -19.19 16.12
N PRO A 27 -3.49 -18.59 16.16
CA PRO A 27 -3.60 -17.17 16.41
C PRO A 27 -2.91 -16.89 17.74
N GLY A 28 -1.90 -16.02 17.69
CA GLY A 28 -1.29 -15.48 18.90
C GLY A 28 -2.34 -14.67 19.69
N PRO A 29 -1.98 -14.19 20.89
CA PRO A 29 -2.81 -13.25 21.62
C PRO A 29 -3.25 -12.11 20.69
N LEU A 30 -4.54 -11.81 20.67
CA LEU A 30 -5.05 -10.64 19.97
C LEU A 30 -4.36 -9.41 20.55
N ALA A 31 -3.80 -8.57 19.68
CA ALA A 31 -3.32 -7.27 20.09
C ALA A 31 -4.48 -6.50 20.75
N PRO A 32 -4.20 -5.66 21.77
CA PRO A 32 -5.22 -4.80 22.33
C PRO A 32 -5.86 -3.95 21.21
N PRO A 33 -7.15 -3.63 21.33
CA PRO A 33 -7.84 -2.83 20.33
C PRO A 33 -7.14 -1.47 20.17
N MET A 34 -6.88 -1.09 18.93
CA MET A 34 -6.28 0.18 18.58
C MET A 34 -7.39 1.20 18.31
N ASP A 35 -7.33 2.35 19.00
CA ASP A 35 -8.21 3.48 18.73
C ASP A 35 -7.61 4.35 17.61
N LEU A 36 -8.09 4.15 16.39
CA LEU A 36 -7.64 4.91 15.22
C LEU A 36 -8.05 6.38 15.30
N ARG A 37 -9.19 6.70 15.92
CA ARG A 37 -9.64 8.10 16.03
C ARG A 37 -8.71 8.87 16.95
N ALA A 38 -8.39 8.31 18.11
CA ALA A 38 -7.43 8.92 19.03
C ALA A 38 -6.07 9.14 18.37
N LEU A 39 -5.58 8.16 17.58
CA LEU A 39 -4.33 8.27 16.84
C LEU A 39 -4.35 9.38 15.76
N ILE A 40 -5.49 9.55 15.09
CA ILE A 40 -5.69 10.57 14.05
C ILE A 40 -5.80 11.97 14.65
N GLU A 41 -6.52 12.12 15.76
CA GLU A 41 -6.80 13.40 16.40
C GLU A 41 -5.58 13.92 17.18
N ASP A 42 -4.76 13.02 17.74
CA ASP A 42 -3.51 13.34 18.41
C ASP A 42 -2.52 14.04 17.46
N ARG A 43 -2.19 15.29 17.81
CA ARG A 43 -1.29 16.16 17.04
C ARG A 43 0.19 15.79 17.22
N GLU A 44 0.53 15.06 18.28
CA GLU A 44 1.88 14.52 18.50
C GLU A 44 2.17 13.33 17.56
N THR A 45 1.12 12.63 17.12
CA THR A 45 1.26 11.58 16.10
C THR A 45 1.47 12.20 14.73
N ARG A 46 2.74 12.29 14.30
CA ARG A 46 3.15 12.94 13.04
C ARG A 46 3.21 12.01 11.83
N ILE A 47 3.47 10.72 12.04
CA ILE A 47 3.69 9.74 10.97
C ILE A 47 2.91 8.47 11.29
N ILE A 48 2.12 8.01 10.32
CA ILE A 48 1.42 6.72 10.38
C ILE A 48 1.90 5.87 9.19
N VAL A 49 2.40 4.67 9.48
CA VAL A 49 2.89 3.74 8.46
C VAL A 49 1.97 2.52 8.39
N CYS A 50 1.27 2.35 7.28
CA CYS A 50 0.46 1.15 7.03
C CYS A 50 1.35 0.00 6.54
N CYS A 51 1.60 -1.00 7.40
CA CYS A 51 2.41 -2.18 7.12
C CYS A 51 1.55 -3.44 6.93
N GLY A 52 2.10 -4.44 6.22
CA GLY A 52 1.43 -5.72 5.99
C GLY A 52 1.77 -6.37 4.64
N ALA A 53 1.27 -7.60 4.43
CA ALA A 53 1.51 -8.37 3.21
C ALA A 53 0.94 -7.69 1.95
N GLY A 54 1.32 -8.17 0.76
CA GLY A 54 0.77 -7.68 -0.51
C GLY A 54 -0.74 -7.90 -0.60
N GLY A 55 -1.49 -6.94 -1.15
CA GLY A 55 -2.92 -7.08 -1.41
C GLY A 55 -3.87 -6.95 -0.20
N VAL A 56 -3.38 -6.71 1.02
CA VAL A 56 -4.23 -6.61 2.24
C VAL A 56 -4.95 -5.26 2.43
N GLY A 57 -4.85 -4.35 1.45
CA GLY A 57 -5.55 -3.05 1.50
C GLY A 57 -4.75 -1.86 2.04
N LYS A 58 -3.43 -1.98 2.27
CA LYS A 58 -2.59 -0.90 2.83
C LYS A 58 -2.78 0.47 2.18
N THR A 59 -2.79 0.52 0.85
CA THR A 59 -2.94 1.78 0.10
C THR A 59 -4.30 2.42 0.36
N THR A 60 -5.36 1.61 0.33
CA THR A 60 -6.73 2.06 0.59
C THR A 60 -6.89 2.51 2.04
N THR A 61 -6.33 1.76 2.99
CA THR A 61 -6.31 2.15 4.41
C THR A 61 -5.54 3.45 4.62
N SER A 62 -4.39 3.64 3.98
CA SER A 62 -3.62 4.89 4.07
C SER A 62 -4.41 6.09 3.54
N ALA A 63 -5.11 5.92 2.41
CA ALA A 63 -5.98 6.95 1.83
C ALA A 63 -7.13 7.31 2.78
N ALA A 64 -7.79 6.32 3.36
CA ALA A 64 -8.89 6.52 4.32
C ALA A 64 -8.43 7.22 5.60
N LEU A 65 -7.28 6.82 6.16
CA LEU A 65 -6.71 7.47 7.34
C LEU A 65 -6.32 8.92 7.06
N ALA A 66 -5.75 9.21 5.89
CA ALA A 66 -5.36 10.56 5.51
C ALA A 66 -6.58 11.47 5.29
N LEU A 67 -7.63 10.95 4.64
CA LEU A 67 -8.91 11.66 4.49
C LEU A 67 -9.52 11.97 5.85
N ALA A 68 -9.66 10.98 6.73
CA ALA A 68 -10.21 11.17 8.07
C ALA A 68 -9.40 12.17 8.92
N ALA A 69 -8.07 12.18 8.77
CA ALA A 69 -7.20 13.14 9.42
C ALA A 69 -7.39 14.57 8.89
N ALA A 70 -7.57 14.71 7.57
CA ALA A 70 -7.88 16.00 6.97
C ALA A 70 -9.28 16.51 7.37
N GLU A 71 -10.29 15.63 7.41
CA GLU A 71 -11.62 15.94 7.95
C GLU A 71 -11.57 16.37 9.44
N ALA A 72 -10.58 15.89 10.20
CA ALA A 72 -10.28 16.32 11.57
C ALA A 72 -9.44 17.61 11.66
N GLY A 73 -9.36 18.39 10.57
CA GLY A 73 -8.71 19.70 10.50
C GLY A 73 -7.17 19.62 10.47
N ARG A 74 -6.60 18.52 9.97
CA ARG A 74 -5.13 18.39 9.79
C ARG A 74 -4.73 18.69 8.35
N THR A 75 -3.55 19.27 8.19
CA THR A 75 -2.82 19.25 6.90
C THR A 75 -2.04 17.96 6.81
N VAL A 76 -2.38 17.10 5.85
CA VAL A 76 -1.86 15.73 5.73
C VAL A 76 -1.39 15.46 4.31
N VAL A 77 -0.29 14.73 4.18
CA VAL A 77 0.14 14.13 2.91
C VAL A 77 0.07 12.61 3.01
N VAL A 78 -0.58 11.97 2.04
CA VAL A 78 -0.54 10.51 1.86
C VAL A 78 0.44 10.16 0.74
N LEU A 79 1.36 9.25 1.05
CA LEU A 79 2.43 8.83 0.15
C LEU A 79 2.26 7.35 -0.24
N THR A 80 2.46 7.05 -1.51
CA THR A 80 2.61 5.66 -1.98
C THR A 80 3.89 5.48 -2.79
N ILE A 81 4.42 4.26 -2.81
CA ILE A 81 5.52 3.84 -3.70
C ILE A 81 5.03 2.91 -4.82
N ASP A 82 3.73 2.64 -4.89
CA ASP A 82 3.16 1.67 -5.83
C ASP A 82 2.91 2.31 -7.21
N PRO A 83 3.65 1.90 -8.27
CA PRO A 83 3.47 2.46 -9.61
C PRO A 83 2.12 2.07 -10.23
N ALA A 84 1.39 1.11 -9.65
CA ALA A 84 0.10 0.64 -10.17
C ALA A 84 -1.05 1.66 -9.98
N ARG A 85 -0.76 2.91 -9.59
CA ARG A 85 -1.72 4.02 -9.44
C ARG A 85 -2.86 3.74 -8.45
N ARG A 86 -2.68 2.79 -7.53
CA ARG A 86 -3.73 2.39 -6.57
C ARG A 86 -4.17 3.54 -5.67
N LEU A 87 -3.24 4.40 -5.27
CA LEU A 87 -3.57 5.57 -4.44
C LEU A 87 -4.38 6.59 -5.24
N ALA A 88 -3.94 6.92 -6.45
CA ALA A 88 -4.65 7.83 -7.34
C ALA A 88 -6.11 7.34 -7.58
N GLN A 89 -6.27 6.06 -7.92
CA GLN A 89 -7.59 5.44 -8.06
C GLN A 89 -8.44 5.50 -6.78
N SER A 90 -7.84 5.28 -5.61
CA SER A 90 -8.56 5.35 -4.32
C SER A 90 -9.05 6.76 -3.99
N LEU A 91 -8.37 7.79 -4.52
CA LEU A 91 -8.67 9.21 -4.29
C LEU A 91 -9.43 9.85 -5.47
N GLY A 92 -9.79 9.09 -6.51
CA GLY A 92 -10.44 9.63 -7.70
C GLY A 92 -9.55 10.51 -8.59
N LEU A 93 -8.23 10.37 -8.48
CA LEU A 93 -7.23 11.12 -9.24
C LEU A 93 -6.78 10.34 -10.48
N VAL A 94 -6.37 11.06 -11.52
CA VAL A 94 -5.82 10.44 -12.74
C VAL A 94 -4.40 9.94 -12.45
N GLU A 95 -3.50 10.80 -12.01
CA GLU A 95 -2.09 10.48 -11.78
C GLU A 95 -1.52 11.25 -10.58
N LEU A 96 -0.46 10.69 -10.02
CA LEU A 96 0.35 11.26 -8.95
C LEU A 96 1.82 11.17 -9.36
N ASP A 97 2.62 12.13 -8.93
CA ASP A 97 4.05 12.21 -9.15
C ASP A 97 4.79 12.47 -7.83
N ASN A 98 6.08 12.77 -7.93
CA ASN A 98 6.97 12.99 -6.79
C ASN A 98 6.71 14.34 -6.08
N GLU A 99 5.65 15.06 -6.44
CA GLU A 99 5.25 16.35 -5.87
C GLU A 99 3.90 16.18 -5.13
N PRO A 100 3.76 16.71 -3.90
CA PRO A 100 2.47 16.75 -3.23
C PRO A 100 1.41 17.51 -4.03
N ARG A 101 0.30 16.84 -4.33
CA ARG A 101 -0.86 17.45 -4.99
C ARG A 101 -2.04 17.50 -4.03
N GLN A 102 -2.65 18.67 -3.90
CA GLN A 102 -3.85 18.82 -3.09
C GLN A 102 -5.02 18.02 -3.69
N VAL A 103 -5.72 17.31 -2.82
CA VAL A 103 -6.89 16.49 -3.13
C VAL A 103 -8.12 17.20 -2.60
N HIS A 104 -9.13 17.36 -3.45
CA HIS A 104 -10.40 17.93 -3.03
C HIS A 104 -11.12 16.96 -2.09
N ILE A 105 -11.50 17.45 -0.91
CA ILE A 105 -12.28 16.71 0.08
C ILE A 105 -13.75 17.06 -0.14
N PRO A 106 -14.61 16.11 -0.54
CA PRO A 106 -16.04 16.36 -0.67
C PRO A 106 -16.65 16.53 0.72
N GLY A 107 -17.11 17.73 1.07
CA GLY A 107 -17.75 17.99 2.34
C GLY A 107 -17.92 19.48 2.62
N ASP A 108 -18.99 19.82 3.31
CA ASP A 108 -19.39 21.19 3.56
C ASP A 108 -18.34 21.88 4.42
N ALA A 109 -17.80 23.01 3.96
CA ALA A 109 -17.02 23.96 4.77
C ALA A 109 -17.75 24.42 6.06
N ALA A 110 -18.99 23.96 6.28
CA ALA A 110 -19.83 24.20 7.43
C ALA A 110 -19.36 23.50 8.74
N ALA A 111 -18.43 22.54 8.68
CA ALA A 111 -17.84 21.95 9.89
C ALA A 111 -16.61 22.71 10.43
N GLY A 112 -16.19 23.82 9.80
CA GLY A 112 -15.08 24.66 10.27
C GLY A 112 -13.72 23.94 10.35
N ALA A 113 -13.56 22.80 9.68
CA ALA A 113 -12.32 22.05 9.66
C ALA A 113 -11.44 22.56 8.51
N ASP A 114 -10.44 23.38 8.83
CA ASP A 114 -9.46 23.94 7.89
C ASP A 114 -8.39 22.91 7.45
N GLY A 115 -8.78 21.64 7.34
CA GLY A 115 -7.87 20.56 7.00
C GLY A 115 -7.57 20.50 5.51
N GLU A 116 -6.41 19.93 5.18
CA GLU A 116 -5.98 19.74 3.81
C GLU A 116 -5.49 18.32 3.60
N LEU A 117 -5.91 17.71 2.50
CA LEU A 117 -5.36 16.44 2.04
C LEU A 117 -4.48 16.68 0.83
N HIS A 118 -3.25 16.21 0.90
CA HIS A 118 -2.31 16.14 -0.20
C HIS A 118 -1.99 14.67 -0.49
N ALA A 119 -1.71 14.34 -1.74
CA ALA A 119 -1.28 13.00 -2.14
C ALA A 119 -0.07 13.08 -3.04
N MET A 120 0.85 12.13 -2.89
CA MET A 120 2.02 11.99 -3.78
C MET A 120 2.38 10.53 -4.00
N MET A 121 3.10 10.28 -5.09
CA MET A 121 3.72 8.99 -5.38
C MET A 121 5.23 9.16 -5.42
N LEU A 122 5.93 8.49 -4.53
CA LEU A 122 7.39 8.54 -4.49
C LEU A 122 7.96 7.82 -5.71
N ASP A 123 8.72 8.55 -6.52
CA ASP A 123 9.52 7.98 -7.60
C ASP A 123 10.92 7.64 -7.06
N MET A 124 11.22 6.34 -6.94
CA MET A 124 12.50 5.89 -6.38
C MET A 124 13.71 6.40 -7.17
N LYS A 125 13.63 6.46 -8.50
CA LYS A 125 14.76 6.90 -9.34
C LYS A 125 14.97 8.39 -9.14
N ARG A 126 13.91 9.18 -9.27
CA ARG A 126 14.00 10.63 -9.13
C ARG A 126 14.46 11.02 -7.73
N THR A 127 13.91 10.38 -6.70
CA THR A 127 14.32 10.59 -5.30
C THR A 127 15.79 10.25 -5.08
N PHE A 128 16.29 9.18 -5.69
CA PHE A 128 17.72 8.85 -5.62
C PHE A 128 18.59 9.89 -6.34
N ASP A 129 18.19 10.29 -7.55
CA ASP A 129 18.91 11.30 -8.34
C ASP A 129 18.99 12.64 -7.57
N ASP A 130 17.90 13.04 -6.89
CA ASP A 130 17.84 14.25 -6.05
C ASP A 130 18.80 14.17 -4.84
N VAL A 131 18.91 12.99 -4.20
CA VAL A 131 19.82 12.78 -3.05
C VAL A 131 21.29 12.81 -3.48
N VAL A 132 21.62 12.28 -4.67
CA VAL A 132 23.00 12.28 -5.18
C VAL A 132 23.46 13.68 -5.61
N ALA A 133 22.53 14.53 -6.04
CA ALA A 133 22.81 15.89 -6.48
C ALA A 133 22.88 16.92 -5.33
N ALA A 134 22.48 16.54 -4.11
CA ALA A 134 22.49 17.38 -2.91
C ALA A 134 23.85 17.36 -2.17
#